data_AF-A0A9E4ZHT8-F1
#
_entry.id   AF-A0A9E4ZHT8-F1
#
_cell.length_a   1.000
_cell.length_b   1.000
_cell.length_c   1.000
_cell.angle_alpha   90.00
_cell.angle_beta   90.00
_cell.angle_gamma   90.00
#
_symmetry.space_group_name_H-M   'P 1'
#
loop_
_entity.id
_entity.type
_entity.pdbx_description
1 polymer ?
#
loop_
_entity_poly.entity_id
_entity_poly.type
_entity_poly.pdbx_seq_one_letter_code
_entity_poly.pdbx_strand_id
1 'polypeptide(L)' 'MDEGTKQVFKAKFIMLTLMLNVIVLCFAMGVFVLFRFAPEGTTGLTIGLILLAVGAVLSLSFRKHYTRTKVWLHEQP' A
#
# COMPACT_ATOMS: atom_id res chain seq x y z
N MET A 1 27.89 -4.37 4.18
CA MET A 1 27.01 -3.25 4.57
C MET A 1 27.58 -2.56 5.79
N ASP A 2 27.96 -1.30 5.61
CA ASP A 2 28.24 -0.36 6.69
C ASP A 2 27.01 -0.19 7.63
N GLU A 3 27.25 0.13 8.90
CA GLU A 3 26.18 0.27 9.90
C GLU A 3 25.18 1.39 9.53
N GLY A 4 25.66 2.46 8.88
CA GLY A 4 24.81 3.54 8.38
C GLY A 4 23.84 3.05 7.30
N THR A 5 24.31 2.26 6.34
CA THR A 5 23.48 1.68 5.28
C THR A 5 22.42 0.72 5.84
N LYS A 6 22.74 0.00 6.92
CA LYS A 6 21.82 -0.94 7.59
C LYS A 6 20.64 -0.23 8.24
N GLN A 7 20.87 0.93 8.85
CA GLN A 7 19.78 1.74 9.40
C GLN A 7 18.87 2.31 8.31
N VAL A 8 19.45 2.80 7.20
CA VAL A 8 18.68 3.31 6.05
C VAL A 8 17.81 2.21 5.43
N PHE A 9 18.34 0.99 5.29
CA PHE A 9 17.57 -0.15 4.81
C PHE A 9 16.39 -0.49 5.74
N LYS A 10 16.61 -0.55 7.06
CA LYS A 10 15.54 -0.77 8.04
C LYS A 10 14.43 0.28 7.92
N ALA A 11 14.79 1.56 7.82
CA ALA A 11 13.81 2.64 7.67
C ALA A 11 12.99 2.50 6.38
N LYS A 12 13.63 2.21 5.24
CA LYS A 12 12.95 1.96 3.97
C LYS A 12 12.01 0.75 4.04
N PHE A 13 12.44 -0.33 4.71
CA PHE A 13 11.64 -1.54 4.88
C PHE A 13 10.43 -1.33 5.78
N ILE A 14 10.58 -0.58 6.87
CA ILE A 14 9.48 -0.19 7.76
C ILE A 14 8.46 0.64 6.97
N MET A 15 8.93 1.65 6.22
CA MET A 15 8.05 2.49 5.41
C MET A 15 7.27 1.66 4.38
N LEU A 16 7.94 0.69 3.74
CA LEU A 16 7.30 -0.25 2.82
C LEU A 16 6.23 -1.09 3.51
N THR A 17 6.58 -1.71 4.63
CA THR A 17 5.65 -2.54 5.42
C THR A 17 4.42 -1.75 5.85
N LEU A 18 4.62 -0.50 6.25
CA LEU A 18 3.55 0.41 6.65
C LEU A 18 2.64 0.76 5.47
N MET A 19 3.20 1.11 4.31
CA MET A 19 2.42 1.33 3.09
C MET A 19 1.60 0.10 2.69
N LEU A 20 2.18 -1.11 2.76
CA LEU A 20 1.47 -2.34 2.44
C LEU A 20 0.30 -2.58 3.39
N ASN A 21 0.48 -2.36 4.69
CA ASN A 21 -0.60 -2.50 5.66
C ASN A 21 -1.73 -1.50 5.41
N VAL A 22 -1.41 -0.25 5.08
CA VAL A 22 -2.42 0.76 4.70
C VAL A 22 -3.21 0.32 3.47
N ILE A 23 -2.54 -0.24 2.47
CA ILE A 23 -3.20 -0.79 1.27
C ILE A 23 -4.16 -1.91 1.66
N VAL A 24 -3.71 -2.87 2.47
CA VAL A 24 -4.54 -3.99 2.91
C VAL A 24 -5.76 -3.49 3.70
N LEU A 25 -5.59 -2.51 4.59
CA LEU A 25 -6.70 -1.89 5.33
C LEU A 25 -7.68 -1.18 4.39
N CYS A 26 -7.21 -0.45 3.39
CA CYS A 26 -8.07 0.18 2.38
C CYS A 26 -8.87 -0.87 1.60
N PHE A 27 -8.25 -1.96 1.16
CA PHE A 27 -8.97 -3.03 0.46
C PHE A 27 -9.97 -3.74 1.37
N ALA A 28 -9.59 -4.06 2.60
CA ALA A 28 -10.46 -4.71 3.58
C ALA A 28 -11.70 -3.84 3.87
N MET A 29 -11.50 -2.54 4.12
CA MET A 29 -12.62 -1.60 4.31
C MET A 29 -13.45 -1.43 3.04
N GLY A 30 -12.82 -1.38 1.86
CA GLY A 30 -13.52 -1.20 0.58
C GLY A 30 -14.43 -2.39 0.29
N VAL A 31 -13.90 -3.61 0.44
CA VAL A 31 -14.66 -4.85 0.28
C VAL A 31 -15.77 -4.94 1.34
N PHE A 32 -15.48 -4.58 2.60
CA PHE A 32 -16.49 -4.57 3.66
C PHE A 32 -17.64 -3.61 3.35
N VAL A 33 -17.33 -2.38 2.91
CA VAL A 33 -18.34 -1.39 2.53
C VAL A 33 -19.16 -1.87 1.34
N LEU A 34 -18.53 -2.46 0.33
CA LEU A 34 -19.25 -3.04 -0.80
C LEU A 34 -20.17 -4.20 -0.36
N PHE A 35 -19.69 -5.13 0.45
CA PHE A 35 -20.52 -6.25 0.91
C PHE A 35 -21.66 -5.82 1.83
N ARG A 36 -21.42 -4.86 2.73
CA ARG A 36 -22.39 -4.46 3.74
C ARG A 36 -23.39 -3.41 3.25
N PHE A 37 -22.97 -2.49 2.39
CA PHE A 37 -23.75 -1.31 2.02
C PHE A 37 -24.10 -1.21 0.53
N ALA A 38 -23.45 -1.98 -0.38
CA ALA A 38 -23.90 -2.01 -1.78
C ALA A 38 -25.33 -2.54 -1.98
N PRO A 39 -25.87 -3.47 -1.15
CA PRO A 39 -27.26 -3.89 -1.27
C PRO A 39 -28.29 -2.81 -0.91
N GLU A 40 -27.90 -1.78 -0.16
CA GLU A 40 -28.84 -0.82 0.47
C GLU A 40 -28.82 0.58 -0.18
N GLY A 41 -27.93 0.84 -1.15
CA GLY A 41 -27.98 2.09 -1.92
C GLY A 41 -26.74 2.40 -2.78
N THR A 42 -26.93 3.25 -3.80
CA THR A 42 -25.89 3.71 -4.73
C THR A 42 -24.72 4.43 -4.05
N THR A 43 -24.96 5.06 -2.90
CA THR A 43 -23.92 5.76 -2.12
C THR A 43 -22.87 4.81 -1.57
N GLY A 44 -23.28 3.66 -1.00
CA GLY A 44 -22.35 2.66 -0.45
C GLY A 44 -21.50 2.02 -1.54
N LEU A 45 -22.10 1.75 -2.70
CA LEU A 45 -21.40 1.25 -3.87
C LEU A 45 -20.36 2.25 -4.40
N THR A 46 -20.72 3.54 -4.45
CA THR A 46 -19.80 4.60 -4.91
C THR A 46 -18.62 4.77 -3.95
N ILE A 47 -18.87 4.80 -2.64
CA ILE A 47 -17.81 4.92 -1.62
C ILE A 47 -16.88 3.71 -1.68
N GLY A 48 -17.43 2.49 -1.78
CA GLY A 48 -16.64 1.27 -1.88
C GLY A 48 -15.75 1.24 -3.12
N LEU A 49 -16.27 1.64 -4.29
CA LEU A 49 -15.49 1.76 -5.51
C LEU A 49 -14.36 2.80 -5.40
N ILE A 50 -14.64 3.96 -4.82
CA ILE A 50 -13.59 4.99 -4.59
C ILE A 50 -12.51 4.44 -3.67
N LEU A 51 -12.89 3.75 -2.58
CA LEU A 51 -11.92 3.18 -1.64
C LEU A 51 -11.02 2.14 -2.32
N LEU A 52 -11.58 1.29 -3.17
CA LEU A 52 -10.81 0.32 -3.96
C LEU A 52 -9.90 1.01 -4.98
N ALA A 53 -10.38 2.05 -5.66
CA ALA A 53 -9.57 2.83 -6.60
C ALA A 53 -8.38 3.48 -5.90
N VAL A 54 -8.58 4.07 -4.72
CA VAL A 54 -7.51 4.64 -3.89
C VAL A 54 -6.52 3.55 -3.46
N GLY A 55 -7.02 2.39 -3.01
CA GLY A 55 -6.17 1.25 -2.67
C GLY A 55 -5.31 0.77 -3.85
N ALA A 56 -5.87 0.76 -5.06
CA ALA A 56 -5.15 0.40 -6.29
C ALA A 56 -4.03 1.42 -6.63
N VAL A 57 -4.32 2.72 -6.53
CA VAL A 57 -3.32 3.78 -6.74
C VAL A 57 -2.19 3.70 -5.71
N LEU A 58 -2.52 3.45 -4.44
CA LEU A 58 -1.54 3.23 -3.39
C LEU A 58 -0.68 1.98 -3.68
N SER A 59 -1.29 0.91 -4.19
CA SER A 59 -0.59 -0.31 -4.58
C SER A 59 0.42 -0.08 -5.70
N LEU A 60 0.07 0.72 -6.71
CA LEU A 60 0.99 1.12 -7.77
C LEU A 60 2.16 1.95 -7.21
N SER A 61 1.87 2.87 -6.30
CA SER A 61 2.89 3.70 -5.64
C SER A 61 3.84 2.86 -4.78
N PHE A 62 3.30 1.90 -4.02
CA PHE A 62 4.07 0.93 -3.25
C PHE A 62 4.97 0.09 -4.16
N ARG A 63 4.46 -0.41 -5.29
CA ARG A 63 5.26 -1.18 -6.26
C ARG A 63 6.43 -0.36 -6.79
N LYS A 64 6.22 0.91 -7.13
CA LYS A 64 7.29 1.83 -7.56
C LYS A 64 8.33 2.04 -6.47
N HIS A 65 7.91 2.22 -5.22
CA HIS A 65 8.80 2.41 -4.07
C HIS A 65 9.60 1.13 -3.76
N TYR A 66 8.96 -0.03 -3.88
CA TYR A 66 9.59 -1.34 -3.74
C TYR A 66 10.67 -1.56 -4.79
N THR A 67 10.37 -1.35 -6.07
CA THR A 67 11.35 -1.52 -7.15
C THR A 67 12.54 -0.58 -6.98
N ARG A 68 12.29 0.70 -6.62
CA ARG A 68 13.39 1.64 -6.33
C ARG A 68 14.26 1.19 -5.16
N THR A 69 13.65 0.70 -4.08
CA THR A 69 14.40 0.20 -2.91
C THR A 69 15.18 -1.06 -3.25
N LYS A 70 14.64 -1.94 -4.11
CA LYS A 70 15.32 -3.16 -4.57
C LYS A 70 16.52 -2.83 -5.48
N VAL A 71 16.36 -1.88 -6.41
CA VAL A 71 17.47 -1.41 -7.26
C VAL A 71 18.56 -0.80 -6.40
N TRP A 72 18.20 0.12 -5.48
CA TRP A 72 19.14 0.70 -4.53
C TRP A 72 19.89 -0.37 -3.73
N LEU A 73 19.20 -1.44 -3.27
CA LEU A 73 19.82 -2.53 -2.54
C LEU A 73 20.84 -3.32 -3.39
N HIS A 74 20.57 -3.51 -4.69
CA HIS A 74 21.51 -4.17 -5.61
C HIS A 74 22.72 -3.29 -5.96
N GLU A 75 22.57 -1.97 -5.88
CA GLU A 75 23.66 -1.01 -6.11
C GLU A 75 24.56 -0.82 -4.88
N GLN A 76 24.17 -1.32 -3.70
CA GLN A 76 25.04 -1.29 -2.52
C GLN A 76 26.14 -2.37 -2.64
N PRO A 77 27.44 -2.00 -2.51
CA PRO A 77 28.56 -2.95 -2.54
C PRO A 77 28.66 -3.84 -1.29
#